data_AF-A0A395CYT2-F1
#
_entry.id   AF-A0A395CYT2-F1
#
_cell.length_a   1.000
_cell.length_b   1.000
_cell.length_c   1.000
_cell.angle_alpha   90.00
_cell.angle_beta   90.00
_cell.angle_gamma   90.00
#
_symmetry.space_group_name_H-M   'P 1'
#
loop_
_entity.id
_entity.type
_entity.pdbx_description
1 polymer ?
#
loop_
_entity_poly.entity_id
_entity_poly.type
_entity_poly.pdbx_seq_one_letter_code
_entity_poly.pdbx_strand_id
1 'polypeptide(L)' 'MQAILAAEERQSSPPSKRKIAARASAGETRGRRSGKELAAFRKELRAERKSGVPVAEIAKRHKVSKSYIYQL' A
#
# COMPACT_ATOMS: atom_id res chain seq x y z
N MET A 1 -30.17 -7.08 -10.70
CA MET A 1 -30.04 -6.05 -9.64
C MET A 1 -29.09 -6.60 -8.58
N GLN A 2 -28.04 -5.85 -8.27
CA GLN A 2 -26.77 -6.23 -7.61
C GLN A 2 -26.87 -6.43 -6.09
N ALA A 3 -25.95 -7.19 -5.46
CA ALA A 3 -25.21 -6.78 -4.25
C ALA A 3 -24.17 -7.81 -3.71
N ILE A 4 -22.89 -7.40 -3.77
CA ILE A 4 -21.88 -7.43 -2.69
C ILE A 4 -21.24 -8.79 -2.30
N LEU A 5 -20.11 -9.09 -2.97
CA LEU A 5 -19.01 -9.92 -2.46
C LEU A 5 -18.20 -9.12 -1.42
N ALA A 6 -18.26 -9.52 -0.15
CA ALA A 6 -17.41 -8.99 0.92
C ALA A 6 -17.14 -10.08 1.95
N ALA A 7 -15.96 -10.71 1.90
CA ALA A 7 -15.45 -11.54 2.98
C ALA A 7 -13.92 -11.70 2.85
N GLU A 8 -13.17 -10.74 3.39
CA GLU A 8 -11.76 -10.95 3.75
C GLU A 8 -11.55 -10.39 5.16
N GLU A 9 -12.01 -11.17 6.15
CA GLU A 9 -11.73 -10.92 7.56
C GLU A 9 -10.34 -11.44 7.94
N ARG A 10 -9.40 -10.50 7.94
CA ARG A 10 -8.49 -10.17 9.05
C ARG A 10 -8.29 -11.27 10.11
N GLN A 11 -7.22 -12.06 9.94
CA GLN A 11 -6.72 -12.94 10.99
C GLN A 11 -5.73 -12.21 11.91
N SER A 12 -6.06 -12.28 13.20
CA SER A 12 -5.47 -11.65 14.39
C SER A 12 -4.17 -12.28 14.88
N SER A 13 -3.21 -11.48 15.39
CA SER A 13 -2.21 -11.87 16.42
C SER A 13 -1.58 -10.63 17.11
N PRO A 14 -1.47 -10.55 18.46
CA PRO A 14 -0.99 -9.36 19.19
C PRO A 14 0.47 -9.53 19.74
N PRO A 15 1.09 -8.62 20.55
CA PRO A 15 2.16 -7.74 20.06
C PRO A 15 3.52 -7.91 20.79
N SER A 16 4.64 -7.77 20.08
CA SER A 16 5.98 -7.71 20.68
C SER A 16 6.43 -6.25 20.88
N LYS A 17 6.62 -5.89 22.15
CA LYS A 17 6.94 -4.55 22.67
C LYS A 17 8.25 -4.01 22.12
N ARG A 18 8.24 -2.84 21.45
CA ARG A 18 9.42 -1.99 21.29
C ARG A 18 9.10 -0.53 21.60
N LYS A 19 10.04 0.08 22.33
CA LYS A 19 9.96 1.35 23.06
C LYS A 19 9.57 2.53 22.17
N ILE A 20 8.60 3.29 22.63
CA ILE A 20 8.02 4.47 21.97
C ILE A 20 8.94 5.67 22.21
N ALA A 21 9.55 6.20 21.15
CA ALA A 21 9.98 7.59 21.13
C ALA A 21 8.87 8.40 20.46
N ALA A 22 8.04 9.04 21.28
CA ALA A 22 6.93 9.86 20.81
C ALA A 22 7.46 11.18 20.24
N ARG A 23 7.65 11.24 18.92
CA ARG A 23 7.52 12.50 18.18
C ARG A 23 6.16 12.49 17.52
N ALA A 24 5.30 13.40 17.96
CA ALA A 24 3.99 13.64 17.38
C ALA A 24 4.15 13.93 15.87
N SER A 25 3.73 12.98 15.03
CA SER A 25 3.67 13.18 13.58
C SER A 25 2.23 13.48 13.20
N ALA A 26 1.98 14.74 12.88
CA ALA A 26 0.79 15.16 12.14
C ALA A 26 0.65 14.32 10.86
N GLY A 27 -0.55 13.81 10.62
CA GLY A 27 -0.90 13.09 9.39
C GLY A 27 -1.10 11.59 9.62
N GLU A 28 -2.34 11.16 9.40
CA GLU A 28 -2.80 9.78 9.35
C GLU A 28 -1.71 8.80 8.87
N THR A 29 -1.23 7.97 9.79
CA THR A 29 -0.10 7.06 9.52
C THR A 29 -0.56 5.98 8.55
N ARG A 30 -0.37 6.24 7.26
CA ARG A 30 -0.41 5.23 6.21
C ARG A 30 0.46 4.07 6.65
N GLY A 31 -0.17 2.95 7.02
CA GLY A 31 0.52 1.78 7.56
C GLY A 31 1.70 1.39 6.69
N ARG A 32 2.88 1.26 7.30
CA ARG A 32 4.07 0.78 6.60
C ARG A 32 3.80 -0.67 6.16
N ARG A 33 3.80 -0.93 4.84
CA ARG A 33 3.72 -2.30 4.30
C ARG A 33 4.93 -3.10 4.78
N SER A 34 4.73 -4.37 5.12
CA SER A 34 5.84 -5.24 5.54
C SER A 34 6.73 -5.59 4.34
N GLY A 35 8.01 -5.94 4.56
CA GLY A 35 9.01 -6.03 3.48
C GLY A 35 8.63 -6.94 2.30
N LYS A 36 7.98 -8.09 2.56
CA LYS A 36 7.51 -9.00 1.50
C LYS A 36 6.36 -8.39 0.69
N GLU A 37 5.38 -7.79 1.37
CA GLU A 37 4.26 -7.09 0.74
C GLU A 37 4.74 -5.91 -0.10
N LEU A 38 5.75 -5.18 0.37
CA LEU A 38 6.30 -4.03 -0.34
C LEU A 38 7.03 -4.45 -1.63
N ALA A 39 7.73 -5.59 -1.62
CA ALA A 39 8.36 -6.13 -2.82
C ALA A 39 7.32 -6.61 -3.84
N ALA A 40 6.27 -7.31 -3.40
CA ALA A 40 5.16 -7.72 -4.26
C ALA A 40 4.46 -6.51 -4.88
N PHE A 41 4.16 -5.50 -4.07
CA PHE A 41 3.56 -4.26 -4.51
C PHE A 41 4.40 -3.52 -5.58
N ARG A 42 5.73 -3.47 -5.42
CA ARG A 42 6.61 -2.86 -6.43
C ARG A 42 6.59 -3.63 -7.75
N LYS A 43 6.52 -4.97 -7.70
CA LYS A 43 6.42 -5.80 -8.92
C LYS A 43 5.12 -5.54 -9.64
N GLU A 44 4.01 -5.44 -8.91
CA GLU A 44 2.69 -5.12 -9.44
C GLU A 44 2.68 -3.75 -10.16
N LEU A 45 3.21 -2.70 -9.52
CA LEU A 45 3.33 -1.37 -10.14
C LEU A 45 4.17 -1.39 -11.43
N ARG A 46 5.27 -2.16 -11.45
CA ARG A 46 6.10 -2.32 -12.66
C ARG A 46 5.36 -3.09 -13.75
N ALA A 47 4.53 -4.07 -13.40
CA ALA A 47 3.72 -4.83 -14.35
C ALA A 47 2.65 -3.94 -14.99
N GLU A 48 1.91 -3.14 -14.21
CA GLU A 48 0.93 -2.19 -14.74
C GLU A 48 1.57 -1.17 -15.68
N ARG A 49 2.74 -0.65 -15.32
CA ARG A 49 3.50 0.26 -16.19
C ARG A 49 3.92 -0.41 -17.50
N LYS A 50 4.39 -1.66 -17.43
CA LYS A 50 4.75 -2.45 -18.63
C LYS A 50 3.54 -2.77 -19.51
N SER A 51 2.36 -2.91 -18.92
CA SER A 51 1.11 -3.09 -19.67
C SER A 51 0.60 -1.81 -20.34
N GLY A 52 1.25 -0.67 -20.12
CA GLY A 52 0.91 0.60 -20.75
C GLY A 52 -0.07 1.47 -19.96
N VAL A 53 -0.39 1.12 -18.71
CA VAL A 53 -1.29 1.94 -17.87
C VAL A 53 -0.62 3.28 -17.55
N PRO A 54 -1.29 4.43 -17.75
CA PRO A 54 -0.73 5.73 -17.43
C PRO A 54 -0.39 5.86 -15.94
N VAL A 55 0.77 6.45 -15.62
CA VAL A 55 1.26 6.66 -14.25
C VAL A 55 0.24 7.39 -13.37
N ALA A 56 -0.52 8.32 -13.95
CA ALA A 56 -1.57 9.05 -13.24
C ALA A 56 -2.70 8.15 -12.73
N GLU A 57 -3.05 7.09 -13.47
CA GLU A 57 -4.06 6.12 -13.05
C GLU A 57 -3.53 5.17 -11.99
N ILE A 58 -2.31 4.66 -12.20
CA ILE A 58 -1.62 3.80 -11.23
C ILE A 58 -1.52 4.50 -9.86
N ALA A 59 -1.15 5.78 -9.87
CA ALA A 59 -1.05 6.60 -8.66
C ALA A 59 -2.38 6.71 -7.91
N LYS A 60 -3.49 6.91 -8.63
CA LYS A 60 -4.84 7.01 -8.05
C LYS A 60 -5.29 5.67 -7.47
N ARG A 61 -5.15 4.57 -8.22
CA ARG A 61 -5.56 3.22 -7.80
C ARG A 61 -4.83 2.77 -6.53
N HIS A 62 -3.50 2.91 -6.54
CA HIS A 62 -2.65 2.44 -5.45
C HIS A 62 -2.42 3.49 -4.34
N LYS A 63 -3.06 4.65 -4.47
CA LYS A 63 -2.94 5.82 -3.59
C LYS A 63 -1.48 6.24 -3.36
N VAL A 64 -0.57 6.03 -4.30
CA VAL A 64 0.85 6.39 -4.19
C VAL A 64 1.15 7.67 -4.95
N SER A 65 2.20 8.39 -4.55
CA SER A 65 2.62 9.58 -5.30
C SER A 65 3.14 9.17 -6.68
N LYS A 66 2.95 10.04 -7.68
CA LYS A 66 3.53 9.83 -9.02
C LYS A 66 5.06 9.69 -8.95
N SER A 67 5.69 10.53 -8.11
CA SER A 67 7.13 10.49 -7.87
C SER A 67 7.60 9.10 -7.40
N TYR A 68 6.85 8.45 -6.50
CA TYR A 68 7.18 7.09 -6.05
C TYR A 68 7.20 6.10 -7.21
N ILE A 69 6.26 6.18 -8.14
CA ILE A 69 6.19 5.28 -9.31
C ILE A 69 7.38 5.54 -10.27
N TYR A 70 7.80 6.79 -10.46
CA TYR A 70 8.96 7.11 -11.30
C TYR A 70 10.29 6.63 -10.72
N GLN A 71 10.37 6.43 -9.40
CA GLN A 71 11.56 5.92 -8.73
C GLN A 71 11.67 4.38 -8.77
N LEU A 72 10.68 3.68 -9.35
CA LEU A 72 10.66 2.22 -9.50
C LEU A 72 11.22 1.75 -10.83
#